data_AF-A0AAZ1X7Y2-F1
#
_entry.id   AF-A0AAZ1X7Y2-F1
#
_cell.length_a   1.000
_cell.length_b   1.000
_cell.length_c   1.000
_cell.angle_alpha   90.00
_cell.angle_beta   90.00
_cell.angle_gamma   90.00
#
_symmetry.space_group_name_H-M   'P 1'
#
loop_
_entity.id
_entity.type
_entity.pdbx_description
1 polymer ?
#
loop_
_entity_poly.entity_id
_entity_poly.type
_entity_poly.pdbx_seq_one_letter_code
_entity_poly.pdbx_strand_id
1 'polypeptide(L)'
;MILRHFKSCSITSALKSTATQPEEDLEQILRGGLMVRGRDLSDFERGVIVGARMAGVSVTKAAQLTGVSIGTVTKVTAAYKTQGKSSVSRVGNCGRQRSLGEHDARALVQFVKKNRSATLAQVTESVNAGRSHSVSARTVRRQLHREGYYKEVTVPRASATGSPEDCGNGEAEGEAEQEAEGHSDDVASTVDQTS
;
A
#
# COMPACT_ATOMS: atom_id res chain seq x y z
N MET A 1 -18.21 -57.35 55.08
CA MET A 1 -18.97 -57.40 53.81
C MET A 1 -19.66 -56.06 53.58
N ILE A 2 -19.28 -55.38 52.49
CA ILE A 2 -20.15 -54.71 51.49
C ILE A 2 -20.91 -53.46 52.00
N LEU A 3 -20.44 -52.23 51.74
CA LEU A 3 -20.52 -51.44 50.49
C LEU A 3 -21.95 -50.94 50.17
N ARG A 4 -22.10 -49.60 50.30
CA ARG A 4 -22.99 -48.66 49.57
C ARG A 4 -24.50 -48.88 49.66
N HIS A 5 -25.23 -47.82 50.01
CA HIS A 5 -26.08 -47.15 49.02
C HIS A 5 -26.43 -45.73 49.46
N PHE A 6 -25.73 -44.77 48.84
CA PHE A 6 -26.20 -43.40 48.68
C PHE A 6 -27.57 -43.49 48.00
N LYS A 7 -28.61 -43.10 48.72
CA LYS A 7 -29.96 -42.98 48.16
C LYS A 7 -29.89 -41.82 47.17
N SER A 8 -29.86 -42.17 45.89
CA SER A 8 -29.99 -41.24 44.77
C SER A 8 -31.26 -40.43 44.98
N CYS A 9 -31.10 -39.15 45.26
CA CYS A 9 -32.19 -38.18 45.32
C CYS A 9 -32.74 -38.03 43.90
N SER A 10 -33.84 -38.72 43.61
CA SER A 10 -34.62 -38.55 42.39
C SER A 10 -35.37 -37.22 42.46
N ILE A 11 -34.68 -36.12 42.14
CA ILE A 11 -35.32 -34.84 41.84
C ILE A 11 -35.35 -34.68 40.32
N THR A 12 -36.12 -35.54 39.66
CA THR A 12 -36.65 -35.24 38.33
C THR A 12 -37.90 -34.38 38.51
N SER A 13 -37.73 -33.15 38.98
CA SER A 13 -38.78 -32.14 38.93
C SER A 13 -38.65 -31.38 37.62
N ALA A 14 -39.55 -31.72 36.70
CA ALA A 14 -40.19 -30.82 35.76
C ALA A 14 -39.27 -29.75 35.12
N LEU A 15 -38.71 -30.12 33.97
CA LEU A 15 -38.32 -29.20 32.91
C LEU A 15 -39.53 -28.31 32.57
N LYS A 16 -39.59 -27.12 33.15
CA LYS A 16 -40.52 -26.07 32.74
C LYS A 16 -39.73 -24.84 32.37
N SER A 17 -39.84 -24.47 31.09
CA SER A 17 -39.44 -23.18 30.53
C SER A 17 -37.92 -22.95 30.54
N THR A 18 -37.26 -22.69 29.43
CA THR A 18 -37.41 -21.41 28.74
C THR A 18 -37.29 -21.57 27.22
N ALA A 19 -38.43 -21.47 26.54
CA ALA A 19 -38.45 -20.97 25.18
C ALA A 19 -38.14 -19.46 25.25
N THR A 20 -36.85 -19.10 25.17
CA THR A 20 -36.42 -17.71 25.01
C THR A 20 -36.09 -17.50 23.54
N GLN A 21 -37.10 -17.03 22.80
CA GLN A 21 -37.05 -16.18 21.60
C GLN A 21 -35.75 -16.20 20.75
N PRO A 22 -35.75 -16.84 19.57
CA PRO A 22 -34.72 -16.63 18.55
C PRO A 22 -35.05 -15.49 17.56
N GLU A 23 -35.98 -14.59 17.90
CA GLU A 23 -36.49 -13.59 16.97
C GLU A 23 -35.87 -12.19 17.15
N GLU A 24 -35.31 -11.86 18.33
CA GLU A 24 -34.61 -10.57 18.52
C GLU A 24 -33.10 -10.61 18.17
N ASP A 25 -32.52 -11.81 18.06
CA ASP A 25 -31.12 -11.96 17.67
C ASP A 25 -30.91 -11.61 16.19
N LEU A 26 -31.90 -11.86 15.32
CA LEU A 26 -31.77 -11.62 13.89
C LEU A 26 -31.80 -10.12 13.53
N GLU A 27 -32.57 -9.33 14.27
CA GLU A 27 -32.62 -7.86 14.16
C GLU A 27 -31.30 -7.22 14.60
N GLN A 28 -30.67 -7.75 15.67
CA GLN A 28 -29.35 -7.31 16.13
C GLN A 28 -28.23 -7.74 15.13
N ILE A 29 -28.37 -8.94 14.53
CA ILE A 29 -27.47 -9.47 13.47
C ILE A 29 -27.56 -8.64 12.18
N LEU A 30 -28.75 -8.18 11.79
CA LEU A 30 -28.97 -7.35 10.61
C LEU A 30 -28.58 -5.87 10.83
N ARG A 31 -28.74 -5.32 12.06
CA ARG A 31 -28.23 -3.97 12.39
C ARG A 31 -26.71 -3.90 12.51
N GLY A 32 -26.04 -4.98 12.90
CA GLY A 32 -24.57 -5.07 12.95
C GLY A 32 -23.89 -5.40 11.62
N GLY A 33 -24.65 -5.84 10.61
CA GLY A 33 -24.14 -6.38 9.34
C GLY A 33 -23.65 -5.35 8.32
N LEU A 34 -23.87 -4.05 8.52
CA LEU A 34 -23.40 -3.02 7.61
C LEU A 34 -21.99 -2.55 7.98
N MET A 35 -20.99 -3.39 7.76
CA MET A 35 -19.61 -2.91 7.77
C MET A 35 -19.44 -1.89 6.64
N VAL A 36 -19.23 -0.63 7.00
CA VAL A 36 -18.91 0.44 6.05
C VAL A 36 -17.64 0.06 5.29
N ARG A 37 -17.72 -0.01 3.97
CA ARG A 37 -16.55 -0.31 3.12
C ARG A 37 -15.43 0.68 3.45
N GLY A 38 -14.25 0.16 3.76
CA GLY A 38 -13.08 0.97 4.07
C GLY A 38 -12.88 1.32 5.55
N ARG A 39 -13.79 0.95 6.46
CA ARG A 39 -13.51 1.01 7.91
C ARG A 39 -12.61 -0.15 8.33
N ASP A 40 -11.55 0.16 9.06
CA ASP A 40 -10.74 -0.84 9.74
C ASP A 40 -11.39 -1.33 11.03
N LEU A 41 -11.15 -2.60 11.37
CA LEU A 41 -11.49 -3.10 12.69
C LEU A 41 -10.69 -2.35 13.77
N SER A 42 -11.39 -1.92 14.81
CA SER A 42 -10.78 -1.39 16.03
C SER A 42 -9.94 -2.46 16.72
N ASP A 43 -8.95 -2.05 17.50
CA ASP A 43 -8.09 -2.98 18.24
C ASP A 43 -8.90 -3.83 19.24
N PHE A 44 -9.99 -3.28 19.78
CA PHE A 44 -10.92 -4.02 20.62
C PHE A 44 -11.64 -5.14 19.85
N GLU A 45 -12.27 -4.84 18.70
CA GLU A 45 -12.93 -5.84 17.85
C GLU A 45 -11.96 -6.95 17.44
N ARG A 46 -10.70 -6.59 17.11
CA ARG A 46 -9.65 -7.57 16.80
C ARG A 46 -9.27 -8.42 18.00
N GLY A 47 -9.17 -7.81 19.18
CA GLY A 47 -8.92 -8.50 20.44
C GLY A 47 -10.01 -9.52 20.77
N VAL A 48 -11.28 -9.15 20.60
CA VAL A 48 -12.42 -10.06 20.80
C VAL A 48 -12.37 -11.23 19.82
N ILE A 49 -12.07 -10.98 18.54
CA ILE A 49 -11.90 -12.04 17.53
C ILE A 49 -10.78 -13.00 17.94
N VAL A 50 -9.60 -12.49 18.29
CA VAL A 50 -8.46 -13.33 18.67
C VAL A 50 -8.77 -14.11 19.94
N GLY A 51 -9.36 -13.49 20.96
CA GLY A 51 -9.75 -14.13 22.21
C GLY A 51 -10.73 -15.27 22.01
N ALA A 52 -11.79 -15.07 21.20
CA ALA A 52 -12.74 -16.13 20.87
C ALA A 52 -12.06 -17.31 20.16
N ARG A 53 -11.12 -17.03 19.25
CA ARG A 53 -10.39 -18.06 18.50
C ARG A 53 -9.39 -18.82 19.38
N MET A 54 -8.78 -18.17 20.37
CA MET A 54 -7.94 -18.83 21.38
C MET A 54 -8.75 -19.70 22.33
N ALA A 55 -10.00 -19.32 22.63
CA ALA A 55 -10.94 -20.10 23.44
C ALA A 55 -11.56 -21.30 22.70
N GLY A 56 -11.15 -21.59 21.46
CA GLY A 56 -11.65 -22.72 20.66
C GLY A 56 -13.01 -22.49 19.98
N VAL A 57 -13.52 -21.26 19.96
CA VAL A 57 -14.79 -20.93 19.30
C VAL A 57 -14.65 -21.05 17.78
N SER A 58 -15.67 -21.61 17.12
CA SER A 58 -15.70 -21.77 15.65
C SER A 58 -15.67 -20.41 14.93
N VAL A 59 -15.19 -20.39 13.68
CA VAL A 59 -15.04 -19.14 12.91
C VAL A 59 -16.40 -18.47 12.71
N THR A 60 -17.42 -19.25 12.38
CA THR A 60 -18.79 -18.78 12.17
C THR A 60 -19.37 -18.19 13.45
N LYS A 61 -19.16 -18.84 14.60
CA LYS A 61 -19.67 -18.32 15.87
C LYS A 61 -18.92 -17.06 16.31
N ALA A 62 -17.61 -16.99 16.08
CA ALA A 62 -16.82 -15.77 16.34
C ALA A 62 -17.26 -14.59 15.45
N ALA A 63 -17.59 -14.85 14.18
CA ALA A 63 -18.15 -13.86 13.26
C ALA A 63 -19.49 -13.31 13.76
N GLN A 64 -20.40 -14.20 14.20
CA GLN A 64 -21.69 -13.81 14.78
C GLN A 64 -21.52 -12.97 16.05
N LEU A 65 -20.63 -13.38 16.95
CA LEU A 65 -20.38 -12.66 18.22
C LEU A 65 -19.79 -11.26 18.01
N THR A 66 -19.06 -11.05 16.93
CA THR A 66 -18.37 -9.78 16.64
C THR A 66 -19.11 -8.91 15.63
N GLY A 67 -20.16 -9.43 14.98
CA GLY A 67 -20.84 -8.74 13.86
C GLY A 67 -19.94 -8.57 12.64
N VAL A 68 -18.89 -9.38 12.50
CA VAL A 68 -17.86 -9.25 11.46
C VAL A 68 -17.98 -10.39 10.45
N SER A 69 -17.66 -10.14 9.18
CA SER A 69 -17.68 -11.20 8.16
C SER A 69 -16.75 -12.37 8.53
N ILE A 70 -17.16 -13.59 8.17
CA ILE A 70 -16.35 -14.82 8.37
C ILE A 70 -14.96 -14.65 7.73
N GLY A 71 -14.89 -14.06 6.53
CA GLY A 71 -13.61 -13.82 5.84
C GLY A 71 -12.68 -12.89 6.61
N THR A 72 -13.22 -11.87 7.28
CA THR A 72 -12.43 -10.97 8.13
C THR A 72 -11.93 -11.69 9.38
N VAL A 73 -12.76 -12.52 10.04
CA VAL A 73 -12.33 -13.33 11.19
C VAL A 73 -11.18 -14.26 10.81
N THR A 74 -11.26 -14.91 9.65
CA THR A 74 -10.18 -15.74 9.12
C THR A 74 -8.90 -14.95 8.88
N LYS A 75 -9.00 -13.76 8.26
CA LYS A 75 -7.84 -12.88 8.02
C LYS A 75 -7.18 -12.42 9.32
N VAL A 76 -7.97 -12.00 10.32
CA VAL A 76 -7.45 -11.57 11.63
C VAL A 76 -6.79 -12.74 12.35
N THR A 77 -7.42 -13.92 12.35
CA THR A 77 -6.85 -15.12 12.96
C THR A 77 -5.53 -15.51 12.30
N ALA A 78 -5.46 -15.46 10.97
CA ALA A 78 -4.24 -15.76 10.22
C ALA A 78 -3.13 -14.73 10.49
N ALA A 79 -3.46 -13.44 10.48
CA ALA A 79 -2.52 -12.37 10.80
C ALA A 79 -1.97 -12.50 12.22
N TYR A 80 -2.81 -12.86 13.19
CA TYR A 80 -2.38 -13.12 14.55
C TYR A 80 -1.40 -14.30 14.65
N LYS A 81 -1.67 -15.40 13.93
CA LYS A 81 -0.77 -16.56 13.89
C LYS A 81 0.59 -16.25 13.27
N THR A 82 0.65 -15.40 12.24
CA THR A 82 1.88 -15.09 11.52
C THR A 82 2.69 -13.95 12.16
N GLN A 83 2.02 -12.93 12.68
CA GLN A 83 2.66 -11.70 13.16
C GLN A 83 2.64 -11.56 14.68
N GLY A 84 1.86 -12.39 15.40
CA GLY A 84 1.71 -12.33 16.86
C GLY A 84 1.03 -11.05 17.37
N LYS A 85 0.51 -10.21 16.48
CA LYS A 85 -0.06 -8.90 16.79
C LYS A 85 -1.47 -8.79 16.21
N SER A 86 -2.39 -8.24 17.00
CA SER A 86 -3.76 -7.97 16.56
C SER A 86 -3.87 -6.62 15.85
N SER A 87 -3.07 -5.62 16.22
CA SER A 87 -3.12 -4.28 15.62
C SER A 87 -2.34 -4.20 14.31
N VAL A 88 -2.91 -3.49 13.33
CA VAL A 88 -2.24 -3.20 12.04
C VAL A 88 -1.96 -1.71 11.99
N SER A 89 -0.77 -1.29 12.43
CA SER A 89 -0.31 0.08 12.21
C SER A 89 0.05 0.26 10.74
N ARG A 90 -0.81 0.96 9.98
CA ARG A 90 -0.52 1.35 8.58
C ARG A 90 0.25 2.67 8.47
N VAL A 91 0.55 3.32 9.60
CA VAL A 91 1.02 4.72 9.63
C VAL A 91 2.45 4.88 9.11
N GLY A 92 3.26 3.81 9.05
CA GLY A 92 4.68 3.94 8.72
C GLY A 92 5.05 3.82 7.23
N ASN A 93 4.31 3.04 6.45
CA ASN A 93 4.80 2.55 5.14
C ASN A 93 3.74 2.66 4.02
N CYS A 94 2.86 3.66 4.06
CA CYS A 94 1.88 3.84 3.00
C CYS A 94 2.51 4.50 1.76
N GLY A 95 2.17 3.98 0.58
CA GLY A 95 2.52 4.59 -0.70
C GLY A 95 3.83 4.11 -1.33
N ARG A 96 4.12 4.64 -2.52
CA ARG A 96 5.32 4.30 -3.30
C ARG A 96 6.54 5.02 -2.71
N GLN A 97 7.64 4.28 -2.54
CA GLN A 97 8.92 4.83 -2.11
C GLN A 97 9.45 5.91 -3.09
N ARG A 98 10.13 6.91 -2.55
CA ARG A 98 10.75 7.97 -3.35
C ARG A 98 11.94 7.40 -4.12
N SER A 99 12.09 7.82 -5.38
CA SER A 99 13.27 7.52 -6.19
C SER A 99 14.48 8.41 -5.85
N LEU A 100 14.25 9.55 -5.19
CA LEU A 100 15.30 10.41 -4.64
C LEU A 100 15.31 10.27 -3.12
N GLY A 101 16.48 9.94 -2.57
CA GLY A 101 16.70 9.91 -1.13
C GLY A 101 16.71 11.30 -0.54
N GLU A 102 16.69 11.37 0.80
CA GLU A 102 16.70 12.64 1.54
C GLU A 102 18.00 13.43 1.34
N HIS A 103 19.12 12.73 1.17
CA HIS A 103 20.41 13.35 0.86
C HIS A 103 20.40 14.02 -0.52
N ASP A 104 19.86 13.31 -1.51
CA ASP A 104 19.84 13.78 -2.90
C ASP A 104 18.86 14.91 -3.13
N ALA A 105 17.71 14.87 -2.45
CA ALA A 105 16.76 15.97 -2.44
C ALA A 105 17.41 17.26 -1.89
N ARG A 106 18.18 17.14 -0.80
CA ARG A 106 18.93 18.27 -0.23
C ARG A 106 20.00 18.80 -1.18
N ALA A 107 20.79 17.91 -1.79
CA ALA A 107 21.81 18.29 -2.78
C ALA A 107 21.19 18.98 -4.00
N LEU A 108 20.07 18.47 -4.51
CA LEU A 108 19.30 19.06 -5.60
C LEU A 108 18.84 20.49 -5.27
N VAL A 109 18.26 20.70 -4.09
CA VAL A 109 17.83 22.05 -3.66
C VAL A 109 19.03 22.98 -3.53
N GLN A 110 20.15 22.51 -2.98
CA GLN A 110 21.35 23.34 -2.86
C GLN A 110 21.94 23.71 -4.23
N PHE A 111 21.90 22.80 -5.21
CA PHE A 111 22.34 23.07 -6.57
C PHE A 111 21.47 24.13 -7.24
N VAL A 112 20.14 24.03 -7.14
CA VAL A 112 19.21 25.02 -7.72
C VAL A 112 19.32 26.38 -7.02
N LYS A 113 19.59 26.41 -5.71
CA LYS A 113 19.86 27.67 -4.98
C LYS A 113 21.12 28.38 -5.49
N LYS A 114 22.17 27.63 -5.81
CA LYS A 114 23.43 28.18 -6.35
C LYS A 114 23.27 28.63 -7.81
N ASN A 115 22.52 27.87 -8.60
CA ASN A 115 22.33 28.10 -10.03
C ASN A 115 20.87 28.43 -10.34
N ARG A 116 20.46 29.68 -10.07
CA ARG A 116 19.05 30.12 -10.24
C ARG A 116 18.51 29.95 -11.66
N SER A 117 19.38 30.00 -12.68
CA SER A 117 19.04 29.88 -14.10
C SER A 117 19.36 28.52 -14.72
N ALA A 118 19.68 27.50 -13.91
CA ALA A 118 20.01 26.16 -14.44
C ALA A 118 18.81 25.52 -15.14
N THR A 119 19.06 24.90 -16.30
CA THR A 119 18.04 24.16 -17.02
C THR A 119 17.78 22.80 -16.37
N LEU A 120 16.59 22.23 -16.57
CA LEU A 120 16.24 20.93 -16.01
C LEU A 120 17.20 19.82 -16.46
N ALA A 121 17.74 19.90 -17.67
CA ALA A 121 18.73 18.96 -18.20
C ALA A 121 20.03 19.03 -17.38
N GLN A 122 20.58 20.24 -17.17
CA GLN A 122 21.78 20.46 -16.36
C GLN A 122 21.60 19.98 -14.92
N VAL A 123 20.43 20.24 -14.33
CA VAL A 123 20.11 19.78 -12.98
C VAL A 123 20.04 18.24 -12.93
N THR A 124 19.46 17.61 -13.95
CA THR A 124 19.32 16.15 -14.02
C THR A 124 20.67 15.48 -14.19
N GLU A 125 21.52 16.02 -15.06
CA GLU A 125 22.90 15.57 -15.26
C GLU A 125 23.71 15.67 -13.97
N SER A 126 23.63 16.81 -13.27
CA SER A 126 24.31 16.99 -11.97
C SER A 126 23.86 16.00 -10.90
N VAL A 127 22.57 15.63 -10.86
CA VAL A 127 22.04 14.64 -9.90
C VAL A 127 22.43 13.21 -10.27
N ASN A 128 22.64 12.95 -11.55
CA ASN A 128 23.02 11.64 -12.08
C ASN A 128 24.54 11.43 -12.08
N ALA A 129 25.34 12.49 -11.99
CA ALA A 129 26.79 12.41 -11.91
C ALA A 129 27.22 11.52 -10.72
N GLY A 130 27.85 10.38 -11.04
CA GLY A 130 28.35 9.41 -10.05
C GLY A 130 27.29 8.48 -9.43
N ARG A 131 26.08 8.39 -10.00
CA ARG A 131 25.01 7.53 -9.49
C ARG A 131 24.90 6.22 -10.27
N SER A 132 24.65 5.11 -9.57
CA SER A 132 24.40 3.79 -10.19
C SER A 132 23.05 3.67 -10.91
N HIS A 133 22.03 4.36 -10.41
CA HIS A 133 20.69 4.38 -11.01
C HIS A 133 20.33 5.78 -11.48
N SER A 134 20.21 6.00 -12.79
CA SER A 134 19.86 7.33 -13.31
C SER A 134 18.44 7.75 -12.90
N VAL A 135 18.28 9.04 -12.65
CA VAL A 135 17.01 9.67 -12.30
C VAL A 135 16.48 10.40 -13.53
N SER A 136 15.20 10.19 -13.83
CA SER A 136 14.54 10.89 -14.93
C SER A 136 14.27 12.36 -14.61
N ALA A 137 14.30 13.22 -15.64
CA ALA A 137 13.95 14.64 -15.52
C ALA A 137 12.54 14.86 -14.92
N ARG A 138 11.60 13.92 -15.16
CA ARG A 138 10.25 13.93 -14.55
C ARG A 138 10.32 13.82 -13.03
N THR A 139 11.23 13.01 -12.51
CA THR A 139 11.42 12.82 -11.07
C THR A 139 12.04 14.05 -10.44
N VAL A 140 13.09 14.60 -11.06
CA VAL A 140 13.74 15.84 -10.62
C VAL A 140 12.71 16.98 -10.55
N ARG A 141 11.89 17.15 -11.59
CA ARG A 141 10.80 18.14 -11.61
C ARG A 141 9.79 17.93 -10.49
N ARG A 142 9.37 16.68 -10.24
CA ARG A 142 8.44 16.37 -9.13
C ARG A 142 9.04 16.70 -7.77
N GLN A 143 10.34 16.45 -7.57
CA GLN A 143 11.00 16.81 -6.33
C GLN A 143 11.07 18.33 -6.18
N LEU A 144 11.53 19.05 -7.20
CA LEU A 144 11.59 20.51 -7.18
C LEU A 144 10.23 21.17 -6.86
N HIS A 145 9.14 20.66 -7.44
CA HIS A 145 7.79 21.17 -7.15
C HIS A 145 7.35 20.94 -5.70
N ARG A 146 7.81 19.86 -5.04
CA ARG A 146 7.52 19.64 -3.60
C ARG A 146 8.30 20.61 -2.72
N GLU A 147 9.53 20.91 -3.13
CA GLU A 147 10.41 21.88 -2.46
C GLU A 147 10.02 23.34 -2.77
N GLY A 148 8.97 23.57 -3.58
CA GLY A 148 8.44 24.90 -3.90
C GLY A 148 9.09 25.61 -5.08
N TYR A 149 9.92 24.92 -5.87
CA TYR A 149 10.52 25.47 -7.09
C TYR A 149 9.63 25.20 -8.30
N TYR A 150 9.08 26.28 -8.87
CA TYR A 150 8.24 26.25 -10.06
C TYR A 150 8.95 26.96 -11.22
N LYS A 151 8.62 26.56 -12.45
CA LYS A 151 9.03 27.36 -13.62
C LYS A 151 8.23 28.66 -13.61
N GLU A 152 8.90 29.81 -13.63
CA GLU A 152 8.23 31.06 -13.96
C GLU A 152 7.84 31.00 -15.44
N VAL A 153 6.53 30.97 -15.70
CA VAL A 153 6.01 31.23 -17.05
C VAL A 153 5.82 32.74 -17.13
N THR A 154 6.88 33.48 -17.45
CA THR A 154 6.72 34.84 -17.94
C THR A 154 6.10 34.74 -19.33
N VAL A 155 4.77 34.76 -19.40
CA VAL A 155 4.08 35.09 -20.65
C VAL A 155 4.51 36.51 -21.03
N PRO A 156 5.14 36.74 -22.19
CA PRO A 156 5.34 38.09 -22.67
C PRO A 156 3.98 38.76 -22.75
N ARG A 157 3.81 39.88 -22.05
CA ARG A 157 2.59 40.70 -22.15
C ARG A 157 2.55 41.26 -23.56
N ALA A 158 1.86 40.56 -24.46
CA ALA A 158 1.58 41.04 -25.80
C ALA A 158 0.77 42.34 -25.68
N SER A 159 1.39 43.48 -26.01
CA SER A 159 0.65 44.68 -26.38
C SER A 159 -0.05 44.39 -27.70
N ALA A 160 -1.38 44.31 -27.62
CA ALA A 160 -2.28 44.01 -28.72
C ALA A 160 -2.16 45.03 -29.86
N THR A 161 -2.06 44.52 -31.09
CA THR A 161 -2.89 44.90 -32.26
C THR A 161 -2.58 43.98 -33.43
N GLY A 162 -3.60 43.22 -33.89
CA GLY A 162 -3.56 42.43 -35.14
C GLY A 162 -4.05 40.99 -34.96
N SER A 163 -5.32 40.73 -35.28
CA SER A 163 -5.91 39.39 -35.43
C SER A 163 -5.66 38.83 -36.86
N PRO A 164 -6.18 37.64 -37.21
CA PRO A 164 -5.61 36.31 -36.99
C PRO A 164 -5.19 35.66 -38.32
N GLU A 165 -4.01 35.03 -38.36
CA GLU A 165 -3.62 34.20 -39.51
C GLU A 165 -3.78 32.73 -39.11
N ASP A 166 -4.76 32.09 -39.75
CA ASP A 166 -4.97 30.65 -39.81
C ASP A 166 -3.73 29.98 -40.42
N CYS A 167 -3.20 28.96 -39.74
CA CYS A 167 -2.30 27.96 -40.33
C CYS A 167 -2.23 26.73 -39.41
N GLY A 168 -3.11 25.77 -39.68
CA GLY A 168 -2.71 24.37 -39.89
C GLY A 168 -2.07 23.61 -38.73
N ASN A 169 -2.84 22.68 -38.16
CA ASN A 169 -2.27 21.48 -37.54
C ASN A 169 -1.47 20.72 -38.61
N GLY A 170 -0.17 20.56 -38.38
CA GLY A 170 0.72 19.70 -39.15
C GLY A 170 1.58 18.90 -38.19
N GLU A 171 1.28 17.60 -38.10
CA GLU A 171 2.15 16.58 -37.53
C GLU A 171 3.43 16.49 -38.36
N ALA A 172 4.59 16.33 -37.71
CA ALA A 172 5.79 15.81 -38.35
C ALA A 172 6.62 15.05 -37.30
N GLU A 173 6.49 13.73 -37.38
CA GLU A 173 7.42 12.72 -36.88
C GLU A 173 8.72 12.72 -37.72
N GLY A 174 9.77 12.04 -37.25
CA GLY A 174 11.03 11.80 -37.95
C GLY A 174 12.24 12.03 -37.05
N GLU A 175 12.66 11.06 -36.24
CA GLU A 175 13.57 9.94 -36.57
C GLU A 175 15.05 10.36 -36.69
N ALA A 176 15.87 9.80 -35.79
CA ALA A 176 17.29 9.58 -36.01
C ALA A 176 17.67 8.29 -35.30
N GLU A 177 17.42 7.19 -36.01
CA GLU A 177 18.03 5.89 -35.78
C GLU A 177 19.52 5.96 -36.17
N GLN A 178 20.39 5.38 -35.36
CA GLN A 178 21.72 4.97 -35.80
C GLN A 178 21.91 3.51 -35.42
N GLU A 179 21.64 2.65 -36.40
CA GLU A 179 22.12 1.28 -36.45
C GLU A 179 23.61 1.29 -36.80
N ALA A 180 24.39 0.48 -36.09
CA ALA A 180 25.72 0.05 -36.52
C ALA A 180 25.80 -1.46 -36.28
N GLU A 181 25.52 -2.22 -37.32
CA GLU A 181 25.77 -3.67 -37.45
C GLU A 181 26.94 -3.89 -38.42
N GLY A 182 27.76 -4.90 -38.13
CA GLY A 182 28.91 -5.33 -38.94
C GLY A 182 29.96 -6.07 -38.07
N HIS A 183 29.73 -7.32 -37.69
CA HIS A 183 30.19 -8.56 -38.37
C HIS A 183 31.69 -8.88 -38.11
N SER A 184 31.99 -9.56 -36.99
CA SER A 184 32.47 -10.97 -36.84
C SER A 184 33.89 -11.28 -37.32
N ASP A 185 34.71 -11.87 -36.45
CA ASP A 185 35.30 -13.21 -36.63
C ASP A 185 36.00 -13.72 -35.34
N ASP A 186 35.95 -15.05 -35.19
CA ASP A 186 36.38 -15.92 -34.10
C ASP A 186 37.82 -15.79 -33.58
N VAL A 187 38.08 -16.31 -32.37
CA VAL A 187 39.01 -17.45 -32.14
C VAL A 187 39.03 -17.90 -30.65
N ALA A 188 38.57 -19.15 -30.49
CA ALA A 188 38.92 -20.23 -29.58
C ALA A 188 39.73 -20.01 -28.28
N SER A 189 39.20 -20.67 -27.22
CA SER A 189 39.88 -21.52 -26.21
C SER A 189 40.99 -20.86 -25.37
N THR A 190 41.00 -20.96 -24.04
CA THR A 190 41.51 -22.16 -23.37
C THR A 190 41.07 -22.16 -21.90
N VAL A 191 40.57 -23.32 -21.49
CA VAL A 191 40.41 -23.83 -20.11
C VAL A 191 41.73 -23.75 -19.33
N ASP A 192 41.70 -23.39 -18.04
CA ASP A 192 42.41 -24.18 -17.03
C ASP A 192 41.91 -23.92 -15.61
N GLN A 193 41.72 -25.02 -14.88
CA GLN A 193 41.48 -25.10 -13.44
C GLN A 193 42.79 -25.47 -12.76
N THR A 194 43.24 -24.71 -11.75
CA THR A 194 44.02 -25.12 -10.55
C THR A 194 44.44 -23.84 -9.82
N SER A 195 44.46 -23.70 -8.49
CA SER A 195 44.59 -24.63 -7.36
C SER A 195 43.67 -24.25 -6.20
#